data_AF-A0A812MVU2-F1
#
_entry.id   AF-A0A812MVU2-F1
#
_cell.length_a   1.000
_cell.length_b   1.000
_cell.length_c   1.000
_cell.angle_alpha   90.00
_cell.angle_beta   90.00
_cell.angle_gamma   90.00
#
_symmetry.space_group_name_H-M   'P 1'
#
loop_
_entity.id
_entity.type
_entity.pdbx_description
1 polymer ?
#
loop_
_entity_poly.entity_id
_entity_poly.type
_entity_poly.pdbx_seq_one_letter_code
_entity_poly.pdbx_strand_id
1 'polypeptide(L)'
;MSRYLLLLCCSFGTLCLSHSAHGEVKEFVEHAGTGPFGIPGEEADMAVFDEEEEWTRVDISCSFMILGVFFFNIVIFYMVNYPDDDIKRYSWSIINTTVSIFSAVMIFTAADEVVLHFVFNPLLGEFPAGWHLVVRVVLSYIIFLLWFTCAQIMIAYFSNALKRRGLQGEVEEGESPGRAWVVNDGLRGDHGQPIDPTLVTHDGRERSIAIVGGVEVFVMTKDLAKQGFEQRTKCWSMLYAHMAGFAMISAGGDLQHAWPFASSALMSFLSVALNVVFLLLLFRFSKMLRPDAEESDDEEGAEAVKLCEEHAIEAEDELFNLSISFLLVQAVRYAVTGVLSTKSGAEPGEDFGLWEIASVYSLAMIMVVVTIAVALSGHTRRLADLVRGTCSMAFAWCLLFASRWMFESWDMLVKHGVSPATIEGRLLLALFLSALAAFAIILLDKIEDTSTNQRLAHKVVKNFVTGLSILIGFTWEHVVDGCTEAVASIYHEHEVQRLVSKVVGAAIIALVVLPAWRRHVLQTVMMLMKHKKEKRVAERLAQMVGGNADKIEPSSSEESADASLAW
;
A
#
# COMPACT_ATOMS: atom_id res chain seq x y z
N MET A 1 6.21 -27.08 4.04
CA MET A 1 6.04 -26.01 3.03
C MET A 1 6.71 -24.68 3.42
N SER A 2 6.44 -24.09 4.60
CA SER A 2 7.14 -22.87 5.07
C SER A 2 8.68 -22.97 5.09
N ARG A 3 9.25 -24.15 5.40
CA ARG A 3 10.70 -24.39 5.30
C ARG A 3 11.24 -24.40 3.86
N TYR A 4 10.42 -24.81 2.88
CA TYR A 4 10.82 -24.87 1.47
C TYR A 4 10.79 -23.47 0.82
N LEU A 5 9.83 -22.62 1.17
CA LEU A 5 9.79 -21.23 0.69
C LEU A 5 10.98 -20.40 1.21
N LEU A 6 11.36 -20.60 2.47
CA LEU A 6 12.49 -19.91 3.10
C LEU A 6 13.83 -20.36 2.52
N LEU A 7 13.99 -21.68 2.33
CA LEU A 7 15.15 -22.23 1.64
C LEU A 7 15.21 -21.75 0.19
N LEU A 8 14.09 -21.69 -0.53
CA LEU A 8 14.07 -21.17 -1.90
C LEU A 8 14.44 -19.69 -1.99
N CYS A 9 13.93 -18.80 -1.12
CA CYS A 9 14.32 -17.38 -1.15
C CYS A 9 15.80 -17.15 -0.79
N CYS A 10 16.31 -17.83 0.23
CA CYS A 10 17.73 -17.75 0.60
C CYS A 10 18.64 -18.44 -0.43
N SER A 11 18.22 -19.58 -0.99
CA SER A 11 18.94 -20.28 -2.04
C SER A 11 18.88 -19.55 -3.37
N PHE A 12 17.82 -18.81 -3.71
CA PHE A 12 17.78 -17.98 -4.92
C PHE A 12 18.77 -16.81 -4.76
N GLY A 13 18.75 -16.10 -3.62
CA GLY A 13 19.74 -15.07 -3.33
C GLY A 13 21.19 -15.58 -3.34
N THR A 14 21.43 -16.85 -3.02
CA THR A 14 22.78 -17.46 -3.00
C THR A 14 23.16 -18.09 -4.36
N LEU A 15 22.22 -18.70 -5.10
CA LEU A 15 22.45 -19.24 -6.46
C LEU A 15 22.61 -18.11 -7.48
N CYS A 16 21.87 -17.01 -7.35
CA CYS A 16 21.97 -15.83 -8.22
C CYS A 16 23.39 -15.25 -8.26
N LEU A 17 24.19 -15.48 -7.21
CA LEU A 17 25.54 -14.93 -7.07
C LEU A 17 26.64 -15.91 -7.47
N SER A 18 26.32 -17.21 -7.48
CA SER A 18 27.27 -18.25 -7.85
C SER A 18 27.53 -18.33 -9.36
N HIS A 19 26.59 -17.89 -10.21
CA HIS A 19 26.76 -17.92 -11.67
C HIS A 19 27.44 -16.68 -12.26
N SER A 20 27.47 -15.55 -11.53
CA SER A 20 28.27 -14.38 -11.93
C SER A 20 29.78 -14.56 -11.71
N ALA A 21 30.20 -15.66 -11.05
CA ALA A 21 31.58 -15.91 -10.65
C ALA A 21 32.50 -16.41 -11.78
N HIS A 22 31.99 -16.64 -13.00
CA HIS A 22 32.77 -17.21 -14.11
C HIS A 22 33.14 -16.24 -15.25
N GLY A 23 32.71 -14.98 -15.19
CA GLY A 23 33.10 -13.95 -16.18
C GLY A 23 34.28 -13.09 -15.72
N GLU A 24 35.48 -13.66 -15.57
CA GLU A 24 36.70 -12.85 -15.37
C GLU A 24 37.12 -12.20 -16.70
N VAL A 25 36.94 -10.88 -16.79
CA VAL A 25 37.45 -10.02 -17.86
C VAL A 25 38.97 -10.10 -17.90
N LYS A 26 39.54 -10.80 -18.89
CA LYS A 26 40.97 -10.73 -19.20
C LYS A 26 41.24 -9.49 -20.06
N GLU A 27 41.87 -8.50 -19.44
CA GLU A 27 42.44 -7.32 -20.10
C GLU A 27 43.57 -7.76 -21.05
N PHE A 28 43.37 -7.67 -22.37
CA PHE A 28 44.38 -8.04 -23.37
C PHE A 28 45.25 -6.83 -23.71
N VAL A 29 46.52 -6.90 -23.27
CA VAL A 29 47.59 -5.97 -23.65
C VAL A 29 48.03 -6.28 -25.08
N GLU A 30 47.73 -5.39 -26.01
CA GLU A 30 48.11 -5.50 -27.42
C GLU A 30 49.41 -4.73 -27.67
N HIS A 31 50.56 -5.40 -27.75
CA HIS A 31 51.80 -4.87 -28.35
C HIS A 31 52.73 -6.02 -28.79
N ALA A 32 52.70 -6.38 -30.08
CA ALA A 32 53.90 -6.76 -30.86
C ALA A 32 53.49 -7.13 -32.30
N GLY A 33 53.69 -6.19 -33.22
CA GLY A 33 53.68 -6.45 -34.65
C GLY A 33 55.09 -6.69 -35.20
N THR A 34 55.16 -7.64 -36.14
CA THR A 34 56.07 -7.77 -37.29
C THR A 34 57.22 -8.78 -37.22
N GLY A 35 57.03 -9.87 -37.97
CA GLY A 35 58.06 -10.70 -38.58
C GLY A 35 57.42 -11.51 -39.71
N PRO A 36 57.82 -11.35 -40.99
CA PRO A 36 57.23 -12.09 -42.11
C PRO A 36 58.07 -13.33 -42.43
N PHE A 37 57.50 -14.53 -42.53
CA PHE A 37 57.95 -15.63 -43.43
C PHE A 37 56.98 -16.83 -43.33
N GLY A 38 56.70 -17.48 -44.48
CA GLY A 38 55.58 -18.40 -44.77
C GLY A 38 55.56 -19.75 -44.04
N ILE A 39 54.51 -20.59 -44.22
CA ILE A 39 54.24 -21.52 -45.35
C ILE A 39 52.74 -21.94 -45.28
N PRO A 40 52.03 -22.23 -46.40
CA PRO A 40 50.67 -22.78 -46.37
C PRO A 40 50.67 -24.31 -46.31
N GLY A 41 49.89 -24.89 -45.40
CA GLY A 41 49.64 -26.32 -45.31
C GLY A 41 48.24 -26.60 -44.77
N GLU A 42 47.41 -27.22 -45.61
CA GLU A 42 46.09 -27.76 -45.30
C GLU A 42 46.12 -28.89 -44.26
N GLU A 43 45.00 -28.99 -43.54
CA GLU A 43 44.43 -30.11 -42.76
C GLU A 43 44.38 -29.94 -41.23
N ALA A 44 43.16 -30.22 -40.71
CA ALA A 44 42.73 -30.28 -39.30
C ALA A 44 42.60 -28.91 -38.60
N ASP A 45 41.47 -28.46 -38.07
CA ASP A 45 40.36 -29.16 -37.42
C ASP A 45 39.04 -28.43 -37.67
N MET A 46 37.95 -29.18 -37.86
CA MET A 46 36.62 -28.67 -37.52
C MET A 46 36.54 -28.56 -35.98
N ALA A 47 37.16 -27.53 -35.43
CA ALA A 47 36.73 -27.00 -34.16
C ALA A 47 35.40 -26.27 -34.44
N VAL A 48 34.30 -26.98 -34.22
CA VAL A 48 33.07 -26.30 -33.80
C VAL A 48 33.45 -25.66 -32.47
N PHE A 49 33.97 -24.43 -32.53
CA PHE A 49 33.97 -23.56 -31.39
C PHE A 49 32.49 -23.35 -31.13
N ASP A 50 31.95 -24.05 -30.13
CA ASP A 50 30.82 -23.52 -29.38
C ASP A 50 31.33 -22.16 -28.88
N GLU A 51 31.06 -21.10 -29.66
CA GLU A 51 31.14 -19.73 -29.17
C GLU A 51 30.15 -19.70 -28.00
N GLU A 52 30.66 -19.91 -26.79
CA GLU A 52 29.89 -19.67 -25.58
C GLU A 52 29.44 -18.21 -25.69
N GLU A 53 28.14 -18.00 -25.95
CA GLU A 53 27.56 -16.66 -26.01
C GLU A 53 27.89 -15.95 -24.70
N GLU A 54 28.86 -15.03 -24.75
CA GLU A 54 29.20 -14.20 -23.61
C GLU A 54 28.03 -13.26 -23.33
N TRP A 55 27.32 -13.52 -22.24
CA TRP A 55 26.18 -12.71 -21.83
C TRP A 55 26.64 -11.29 -21.49
N THR A 56 26.00 -10.29 -22.11
CA THR A 56 26.27 -8.91 -21.75
C THR A 56 25.73 -8.61 -20.35
N ARG A 57 26.24 -7.56 -19.73
CA ARG A 57 25.72 -7.10 -18.43
C ARG A 57 24.22 -6.80 -18.50
N VAL A 58 23.75 -6.27 -19.63
CA VAL A 58 22.32 -6.00 -19.87
C VAL A 58 21.52 -7.31 -19.91
N ASP A 59 22.03 -8.36 -20.56
CA ASP A 59 21.35 -9.66 -20.64
C ASP A 59 21.21 -10.30 -19.25
N ILE A 60 22.26 -10.21 -18.44
CA ILE A 60 22.27 -10.68 -17.05
C ILE A 60 21.22 -9.90 -16.23
N SER A 61 21.20 -8.58 -16.33
CA SER A 61 20.25 -7.72 -15.63
C SER A 61 18.81 -8.00 -16.05
N CYS A 62 18.53 -8.09 -17.35
CA CYS A 62 17.22 -8.46 -17.88
C CYS A 62 16.79 -9.85 -17.40
N SER A 63 17.70 -10.81 -17.36
CA SER A 63 17.44 -12.17 -16.85
C SER A 63 17.03 -12.14 -15.38
N PHE A 64 17.77 -11.42 -14.53
CA PHE A 64 17.41 -11.26 -13.12
C PHE A 64 16.08 -10.54 -12.93
N MET A 65 15.81 -9.52 -13.74
CA MET A 65 14.54 -8.79 -13.68
C MET A 65 13.36 -9.72 -14.01
N ILE A 66 13.45 -10.48 -15.10
CA ILE A 66 12.39 -11.40 -15.52
C ILE A 66 12.19 -12.51 -14.49
N LEU A 67 13.27 -13.15 -14.02
CA LEU A 67 13.19 -14.22 -13.01
C LEU A 67 12.61 -13.71 -11.69
N GLY A 68 13.05 -12.54 -11.23
CA GLY A 68 12.57 -11.92 -10.00
C GLY A 68 11.09 -11.57 -10.06
N VAL A 69 10.65 -10.94 -11.15
CA VAL A 69 9.23 -10.59 -11.38
C VAL A 69 8.38 -11.85 -11.52
N PHE A 70 8.86 -12.88 -12.24
CA PHE A 70 8.15 -14.15 -12.36
C PHE A 70 7.97 -14.80 -10.98
N PHE A 71 9.04 -14.95 -10.21
CA PHE A 71 8.98 -15.52 -8.86
C PHE A 71 8.03 -14.74 -7.94
N PHE A 72 8.14 -13.41 -7.94
CA PHE A 72 7.28 -12.54 -7.15
C PHE A 72 5.80 -12.72 -7.50
N ASN A 73 5.45 -12.78 -8.78
CA ASN A 73 4.07 -13.00 -9.21
C ASN A 73 3.53 -14.37 -8.75
N ILE A 74 4.33 -15.44 -8.82
CA ILE A 74 3.94 -16.76 -8.34
C ILE A 74 3.75 -16.77 -6.81
N VAL A 75 4.61 -16.08 -6.05
CA VAL A 75 4.45 -15.93 -4.60
C VAL A 75 3.17 -15.18 -4.25
N ILE A 76 2.89 -14.07 -4.93
CA ILE A 76 1.62 -13.34 -4.75
C ILE A 76 0.44 -14.26 -5.04
N PHE A 77 0.47 -14.98 -6.16
CA PHE A 77 -0.60 -15.89 -6.56
C PHE A 77 -0.85 -16.97 -5.50
N TYR A 78 0.20 -17.49 -4.88
CA TYR A 78 0.08 -18.44 -3.78
C TYR A 78 -0.54 -17.81 -2.53
N MET A 79 -0.10 -16.61 -2.15
CA MET A 79 -0.57 -15.89 -0.96
C MET A 79 -2.05 -15.48 -1.05
N VAL A 80 -2.51 -15.02 -2.22
CA VAL A 80 -3.93 -14.65 -2.44
C VAL A 80 -4.87 -15.85 -2.55
N ASN A 81 -4.33 -17.05 -2.75
CA ASN A 81 -5.07 -18.32 -2.78
C ASN A 81 -4.75 -19.20 -1.57
N TYR A 82 -4.13 -18.64 -0.53
CA TYR A 82 -3.73 -19.41 0.64
C TYR A 82 -4.96 -20.03 1.34
N PRO A 83 -4.89 -21.27 1.87
CA PRO A 83 -6.03 -21.94 2.48
C PRO A 83 -6.61 -21.21 3.69
N ASP A 84 -5.76 -20.50 4.44
CA ASP A 84 -6.16 -19.68 5.57
C ASP A 84 -6.81 -18.35 5.12
N ASP A 85 -7.99 -18.05 5.66
CA ASP A 85 -8.78 -16.87 5.31
C ASP A 85 -8.20 -15.55 5.81
N ASP A 86 -7.44 -15.57 6.92
CA ASP A 86 -6.77 -14.42 7.47
C ASP A 86 -5.56 -14.04 6.60
N ILE A 87 -4.70 -15.00 6.26
CA ILE A 87 -3.57 -14.79 5.32
C ILE A 87 -4.08 -14.32 3.95
N LYS A 88 -5.12 -14.96 3.40
CA LYS A 88 -5.72 -14.57 2.13
C LYS A 88 -6.18 -13.11 2.16
N ARG A 89 -6.92 -12.72 3.20
CA ARG A 89 -7.41 -11.35 3.35
C ARG A 89 -6.29 -10.34 3.56
N TYR A 90 -5.28 -10.67 4.35
CA TYR A 90 -4.11 -9.78 4.53
C TYR A 90 -3.38 -9.59 3.21
N SER A 91 -3.19 -10.64 2.43
CA SER A 91 -2.56 -10.59 1.11
C SER A 91 -3.33 -9.67 0.14
N TRP A 92 -4.65 -9.85 0.03
CA TRP A 92 -5.50 -8.96 -0.78
C TRP A 92 -5.50 -7.51 -0.27
N SER A 93 -5.51 -7.31 1.05
CA SER A 93 -5.45 -5.99 1.66
C SER A 93 -4.13 -5.28 1.35
N ILE A 94 -3.01 -6.01 1.37
CA ILE A 94 -1.71 -5.48 1.00
C ILE A 94 -1.71 -5.07 -0.46
N ILE A 95 -2.11 -5.95 -1.37
CA ILE A 95 -2.18 -5.62 -2.81
C ILE A 95 -3.06 -4.39 -3.03
N ASN A 96 -4.21 -4.30 -2.36
CA ASN A 96 -5.08 -3.13 -2.46
C ASN A 96 -4.39 -1.84 -2.02
N THR A 97 -3.77 -1.82 -0.85
CA THR A 97 -3.11 -0.63 -0.32
C THR A 97 -1.86 -0.27 -1.13
N THR A 98 -1.03 -1.25 -1.49
CA THR A 98 0.16 -1.09 -2.34
C THR A 98 -0.21 -0.49 -3.69
N VAL A 99 -1.21 -1.02 -4.40
CA VAL A 99 -1.64 -0.49 -5.71
C VAL A 99 -2.21 0.93 -5.58
N SER A 100 -2.94 1.21 -4.49
CA SER A 100 -3.47 2.55 -4.23
C SER A 100 -2.37 3.58 -3.97
N ILE A 101 -1.42 3.28 -3.08
CA ILE A 101 -0.28 4.15 -2.76
C ILE A 101 0.58 4.39 -4.01
N PHE A 102 0.90 3.30 -4.72
CA PHE A 102 1.67 3.35 -5.96
C PHE A 102 0.99 4.19 -7.05
N SER A 103 -0.33 4.07 -7.19
CA SER A 103 -1.06 4.90 -8.15
C SER A 103 -1.09 6.36 -7.70
N ALA A 104 -1.29 6.61 -6.41
CA ALA A 104 -1.33 7.95 -5.84
C ALA A 104 -0.01 8.71 -6.01
N VAL A 105 1.12 8.08 -5.66
CA VAL A 105 2.45 8.70 -5.76
C VAL A 105 2.84 8.99 -7.21
N MET A 106 2.58 8.07 -8.14
CA MET A 106 2.90 8.28 -9.56
C MET A 106 2.08 9.43 -10.17
N ILE A 107 0.79 9.52 -9.83
CA ILE A 107 -0.05 10.64 -10.30
C ILE A 107 0.36 11.94 -9.62
N PHE A 108 0.63 11.91 -8.31
CA PHE A 108 1.06 13.08 -7.55
C PHE A 108 2.41 13.61 -8.05
N THR A 109 3.43 12.77 -8.19
CA THR A 109 4.77 13.18 -8.66
C THR A 109 4.72 13.77 -10.06
N ALA A 110 3.96 13.15 -10.99
CA ALA A 110 3.76 13.74 -12.31
C ALA A 110 3.07 15.10 -12.25
N ALA A 111 2.05 15.27 -11.39
CA ALA A 111 1.39 16.55 -11.20
C ALA A 111 2.31 17.59 -10.52
N ASP A 112 3.09 17.18 -9.52
CA ASP A 112 4.04 18.02 -8.80
C ASP A 112 5.15 18.52 -9.72
N GLU A 113 5.69 17.67 -10.60
CA GLU A 113 6.69 18.08 -11.60
C GLU A 113 6.12 19.08 -12.62
N VAL A 114 4.87 18.90 -13.06
CA VAL A 114 4.18 19.86 -13.93
C VAL A 114 4.01 21.21 -13.22
N VAL A 115 3.54 21.20 -11.97
CA VAL A 115 3.38 22.43 -11.17
C VAL A 115 4.73 23.08 -10.89
N LEU A 116 5.77 22.29 -10.61
CA LEU A 116 7.12 22.79 -10.39
C LEU A 116 7.64 23.52 -11.63
N HIS A 117 7.51 22.91 -12.81
CA HIS A 117 8.02 23.47 -14.06
C HIS A 117 7.24 24.72 -14.51
N PHE A 118 5.91 24.68 -14.49
CA PHE A 118 5.08 25.78 -15.02
C PHE A 118 4.69 26.85 -14.01
N VAL A 119 4.71 26.55 -12.70
CA VAL A 119 4.30 27.50 -11.65
C VAL A 119 5.48 27.92 -10.80
N PHE A 120 6.25 26.97 -10.23
CA PHE A 120 7.30 27.33 -9.27
C PHE A 120 8.50 27.99 -9.94
N ASN A 121 9.02 27.40 -11.01
CA ASN A 121 10.24 27.90 -11.66
C ASN A 121 10.09 29.35 -12.13
N PRO A 122 8.98 29.76 -12.80
CA PRO A 122 8.76 31.15 -13.15
C PRO A 122 8.57 32.05 -11.92
N LEU A 123 7.72 31.62 -10.98
CA LEU A 123 7.33 32.46 -9.84
C LEU A 123 8.48 32.70 -8.85
N LEU A 124 9.33 31.69 -8.61
CA LEU A 124 10.49 31.83 -7.73
C LEU A 124 11.59 32.71 -8.31
N GLY A 125 11.70 32.80 -9.64
CA GLY A 125 12.66 33.66 -10.34
C GLY A 125 12.43 35.16 -10.14
N GLU A 126 11.23 35.55 -9.72
CA GLU A 126 10.86 36.96 -9.49
C GLU A 126 11.20 37.48 -8.09
N PHE A 127 11.53 36.60 -7.13
CA PHE A 127 11.76 36.98 -5.74
C PHE A 127 13.23 37.30 -5.43
N PRO A 128 13.50 38.26 -4.53
CA PRO A 128 14.86 38.55 -4.05
C PRO A 128 15.55 37.32 -3.42
N ALA A 129 16.88 37.28 -3.52
CA ALA A 129 17.71 36.25 -2.89
C ALA A 129 17.37 36.10 -1.39
N GLY A 130 17.15 34.86 -0.95
CA GLY A 130 16.73 34.51 0.42
C GLY A 130 15.22 34.24 0.60
N TRP A 131 14.33 34.87 -0.18
CA TRP A 131 12.88 34.65 -0.04
C TRP A 131 12.37 33.38 -0.75
N HIS A 132 13.12 32.90 -1.75
CA HIS A 132 12.77 31.71 -2.53
C HIS A 132 12.39 30.50 -1.66
N LEU A 133 13.10 30.26 -0.56
CA LEU A 133 12.85 29.11 0.32
C LEU A 133 11.52 29.25 1.08
N VAL A 134 11.23 30.45 1.60
CA VAL A 134 9.97 30.74 2.30
C VAL A 134 8.79 30.67 1.34
N VAL A 135 8.92 31.26 0.15
CA VAL A 135 7.89 31.22 -0.89
C VAL A 135 7.63 29.76 -1.30
N ARG A 136 8.68 28.95 -1.47
CA ARG A 136 8.57 27.53 -1.79
C ARG A 136 7.79 26.75 -0.73
N VAL A 137 8.06 27.00 0.55
CA VAL A 137 7.29 26.39 1.66
C VAL A 137 5.82 26.80 1.55
N VAL A 138 5.52 28.10 1.44
CA VAL A 138 4.14 28.60 1.35
C VAL A 138 3.38 27.97 0.19
N LEU A 139 3.98 27.95 -1.01
CA LEU A 139 3.37 27.33 -2.19
C LEU A 139 3.12 25.84 -2.00
N SER A 140 4.04 25.13 -1.35
CA SER A 140 3.88 23.69 -1.08
C SER A 140 2.71 23.42 -0.13
N TYR A 141 2.51 24.25 0.91
CA TYR A 141 1.32 24.15 1.77
C TYR A 141 0.03 24.53 1.03
N ILE A 142 0.06 25.46 0.08
CA ILE A 142 -1.10 25.77 -0.77
C ILE A 142 -1.45 24.54 -1.63
N ILE A 143 -0.48 23.92 -2.27
CA ILE A 143 -0.69 22.68 -3.05
C ILE A 143 -1.26 21.58 -2.17
N PHE A 144 -0.71 21.38 -0.97
CA PHE A 144 -1.27 20.44 0.00
C PHE A 144 -2.74 20.75 0.33
N LEU A 145 -3.08 22.01 0.63
CA LEU A 145 -4.45 22.41 0.93
C LEU A 145 -5.39 22.20 -0.27
N LEU A 146 -4.91 22.40 -1.50
CA LEU A 146 -5.67 22.08 -2.72
C LEU A 146 -5.95 20.58 -2.80
N TRP A 147 -4.94 19.72 -2.64
CA TRP A 147 -5.13 18.26 -2.64
C TRP A 147 -6.04 17.78 -1.50
N PHE A 148 -5.88 18.33 -0.30
CA PHE A 148 -6.75 18.03 0.84
C PHE A 148 -8.21 18.42 0.55
N THR A 149 -8.43 19.62 0.01
CA THR A 149 -9.77 20.10 -0.37
C THR A 149 -10.37 19.23 -1.47
N CYS A 150 -9.58 18.88 -2.50
CA CYS A 150 -10.00 17.94 -3.53
C CYS A 150 -10.39 16.58 -2.92
N ALA A 151 -9.62 16.05 -1.98
CA ALA A 151 -9.97 14.80 -1.28
C ALA A 151 -11.33 14.91 -0.59
N GLN A 152 -11.57 15.96 0.19
CA GLN A 152 -12.85 16.16 0.90
C GLN A 152 -14.03 16.30 -0.09
N ILE A 153 -13.85 17.07 -1.18
CA ILE A 153 -14.88 17.23 -2.22
C ILE A 153 -15.18 15.90 -2.91
N MET A 154 -14.15 15.12 -3.27
CA MET A 154 -14.33 13.84 -3.95
C MET A 154 -15.04 12.82 -3.06
N ILE A 155 -14.73 12.80 -1.76
CA ILE A 155 -15.44 11.96 -0.79
C ILE A 155 -16.92 12.36 -0.72
N ALA A 156 -17.22 13.65 -0.58
CA ALA A 156 -18.59 14.15 -0.52
C ALA A 156 -19.38 13.94 -1.83
N TYR A 157 -18.69 13.98 -2.98
CA TYR A 157 -19.27 13.71 -4.29
C TYR A 157 -19.64 12.23 -4.45
N PHE A 158 -18.70 11.32 -4.21
CA PHE A 158 -18.95 9.89 -4.43
C PHE A 158 -19.81 9.24 -3.35
N SER A 159 -19.86 9.82 -2.15
CA SER A 159 -20.80 9.40 -1.11
C SER A 159 -22.25 9.84 -1.38
N ASN A 160 -22.50 10.60 -2.45
CA ASN A 160 -23.78 11.27 -2.76
C ASN A 160 -24.22 12.34 -1.75
N ALA A 161 -23.36 12.75 -0.81
CA ALA A 161 -23.68 13.80 0.16
C ALA A 161 -23.91 15.17 -0.50
N LEU A 162 -23.21 15.46 -1.63
CA LEU A 162 -23.41 16.70 -2.39
C LEU A 162 -24.72 16.72 -3.21
N LYS A 163 -25.08 15.59 -3.82
CA LYS A 163 -26.30 15.46 -4.65
C LYS A 163 -27.55 15.80 -3.86
N ARG A 164 -27.66 15.27 -2.63
CA ARG A 164 -28.85 15.44 -1.79
C ARG A 164 -28.94 16.79 -1.07
N ARG A 165 -27.89 17.64 -1.18
CA ARG A 165 -27.92 19.06 -0.80
C ARG A 165 -28.43 19.99 -1.89
N GLY A 166 -28.86 19.47 -3.05
CA GLY A 166 -29.34 20.27 -4.19
C GLY A 166 -28.23 20.99 -4.98
N LEU A 167 -26.96 20.63 -4.75
CA LEU A 167 -25.77 21.24 -5.40
C LEU A 167 -25.27 20.47 -6.63
N GLN A 168 -25.89 19.34 -6.96
CA GLN A 168 -25.61 18.54 -8.14
C GLN A 168 -26.90 18.52 -8.95
N GLY A 169 -26.84 18.91 -10.24
CA GLY A 169 -28.03 19.00 -11.09
C GLY A 169 -28.87 17.72 -11.05
N GLU A 170 -30.18 17.88 -11.20
CA GLU A 170 -31.18 16.81 -11.24
C GLU A 170 -30.71 15.70 -12.19
N VAL A 171 -30.21 14.59 -11.64
CA VAL A 171 -30.04 13.37 -12.42
C VAL A 171 -31.34 12.63 -12.28
N GLU A 172 -32.00 12.42 -13.43
CA GLU A 172 -33.25 11.69 -13.63
C GLU A 172 -33.48 10.59 -12.58
N GLU A 173 -34.66 10.63 -11.97
CA GLU A 173 -35.29 9.51 -11.26
C GLU A 173 -35.55 8.36 -12.25
N GLY A 174 -34.49 7.79 -12.80
CA GLY A 174 -34.51 6.63 -13.69
C GLY A 174 -33.90 5.45 -12.96
N GLU A 175 -34.75 4.62 -12.35
CA GLU A 175 -34.47 3.27 -11.88
C GLU A 175 -33.16 3.09 -11.09
N SER A 176 -33.21 3.36 -9.78
CA SER A 176 -32.34 2.59 -8.87
C SER A 176 -32.84 1.15 -8.96
N PRO A 177 -32.04 0.17 -9.45
CA PRO A 177 -32.43 -1.21 -9.29
C PRO A 177 -32.48 -1.46 -7.79
N GLY A 178 -33.70 -1.49 -7.24
CA GLY A 178 -33.94 -1.92 -5.87
C GLY A 178 -33.30 -3.30 -5.65
N ARG A 179 -33.23 -3.74 -4.39
CA ARG A 179 -32.64 -5.03 -3.98
C ARG A 179 -32.77 -6.10 -5.07
N ALA A 180 -31.65 -6.44 -5.70
CA ALA A 180 -31.58 -7.38 -6.79
C ALA A 180 -30.96 -8.69 -6.30
N TRP A 181 -31.44 -9.81 -6.83
CA TRP A 181 -30.76 -11.09 -6.66
C TRP A 181 -29.50 -11.09 -7.50
N VAL A 182 -28.36 -11.40 -6.90
CA VAL A 182 -27.09 -11.54 -7.60
C VAL A 182 -26.46 -12.89 -7.37
N VAL A 183 -25.67 -13.34 -8.36
CA VAL A 183 -24.82 -14.52 -8.22
C VAL A 183 -23.82 -14.30 -7.08
N ASN A 184 -23.80 -15.24 -6.14
CA ASN A 184 -22.93 -15.26 -4.97
C ASN A 184 -21.94 -16.44 -5.01
N ASP A 185 -21.36 -16.69 -6.18
CA ASP A 185 -20.30 -17.68 -6.39
C ASP A 185 -19.07 -16.98 -6.94
N GLY A 186 -17.99 -16.92 -6.15
CA GLY A 186 -16.77 -16.18 -6.49
C GLY A 186 -15.92 -16.82 -7.58
N LEU A 187 -16.20 -18.07 -7.98
CA LEU A 187 -15.47 -18.77 -9.04
C LEU A 187 -16.11 -18.57 -10.42
N ARG A 188 -17.34 -18.04 -10.48
CA ARG A 188 -18.04 -17.80 -11.74
C ARG A 188 -17.74 -16.42 -12.30
N GLY A 189 -17.67 -16.31 -13.63
CA GLY A 189 -17.48 -15.04 -14.32
C GLY A 189 -18.68 -14.08 -14.21
N ASP A 190 -19.88 -14.59 -13.90
CA ASP A 190 -21.10 -13.82 -13.65
C ASP A 190 -21.27 -13.43 -12.17
N HIS A 191 -20.25 -13.62 -11.32
CA HIS A 191 -20.29 -13.22 -9.92
C HIS A 191 -20.72 -11.76 -9.74
N GLY A 192 -21.71 -11.52 -8.90
CA GLY A 192 -22.24 -10.19 -8.62
C GLY A 192 -23.14 -9.60 -9.71
N GLN A 193 -23.38 -10.31 -10.82
CA GLN A 193 -24.34 -9.89 -11.84
C GLN A 193 -25.78 -10.12 -11.35
N PRO A 194 -26.72 -9.23 -11.68
CA PRO A 194 -28.13 -9.43 -11.38
C PRO A 194 -28.66 -10.63 -12.15
N ILE A 195 -29.51 -11.39 -11.48
CA ILE A 195 -30.23 -12.52 -12.07
C ILE A 195 -31.72 -12.26 -12.04
N ASP A 196 -32.43 -12.87 -12.98
CA ASP A 196 -33.89 -12.85 -13.01
C ASP A 196 -34.43 -13.49 -11.71
N PRO A 197 -35.24 -12.77 -10.92
CA PRO A 197 -35.83 -13.29 -9.69
C PRO A 197 -36.65 -14.57 -9.90
N THR A 198 -37.19 -14.81 -11.10
CA THR A 198 -37.97 -16.02 -11.41
C THR A 198 -37.15 -17.30 -11.39
N LEU A 199 -35.82 -17.20 -11.52
CA LEU A 199 -34.89 -18.33 -11.45
C LEU A 199 -34.51 -18.71 -10.01
N VAL A 200 -34.89 -17.89 -9.03
CA VAL A 200 -34.52 -18.05 -7.63
C VAL A 200 -35.54 -18.89 -6.89
N THR A 201 -35.06 -19.87 -6.13
CA THR A 201 -35.92 -20.64 -5.23
C THR A 201 -36.33 -19.73 -4.05
N HIS A 202 -37.62 -19.49 -3.83
CA HIS A 202 -38.05 -18.59 -2.76
C HIS A 202 -38.17 -19.32 -1.41
N ASP A 203 -37.37 -18.90 -0.43
CA ASP A 203 -37.45 -19.36 0.98
C ASP A 203 -37.58 -18.20 1.99
N GLY A 204 -37.78 -16.97 1.51
CA GLY A 204 -37.88 -15.76 2.35
C GLY A 204 -36.56 -15.30 2.96
N ARG A 205 -35.42 -15.89 2.59
CA ARG A 205 -34.10 -15.54 3.11
C ARG A 205 -33.36 -14.59 2.15
N GLU A 206 -32.36 -13.88 2.67
CA GLU A 206 -31.48 -13.00 1.86
C GLU A 206 -30.45 -13.78 1.02
N ARG A 207 -30.37 -15.11 1.19
CA ARG A 207 -29.50 -16.02 0.45
C ARG A 207 -30.33 -17.21 -0.01
N SER A 208 -30.17 -17.60 -1.26
CA SER A 208 -30.90 -18.72 -1.85
C SER A 208 -30.09 -19.40 -2.96
N ILE A 209 -30.71 -20.34 -3.68
CA ILE A 209 -30.18 -21.05 -4.83
C ILE A 209 -31.04 -20.69 -6.05
N ALA A 210 -30.39 -20.36 -7.16
CA ALA A 210 -31.03 -20.17 -8.46
C ALA A 210 -30.54 -21.21 -9.46
N ILE A 211 -31.39 -21.57 -10.43
CA ILE A 211 -31.01 -22.47 -11.53
C ILE A 211 -30.71 -21.63 -12.77
N VAL A 212 -29.43 -21.44 -13.07
CA VAL A 212 -28.99 -20.65 -14.24
C VAL A 212 -28.36 -21.60 -15.26
N GLY A 213 -29.00 -21.76 -16.41
CA GLY A 213 -28.52 -22.67 -17.46
C GLY A 213 -28.51 -24.15 -17.04
N GLY A 214 -29.42 -24.56 -16.15
CA GLY A 214 -29.51 -25.93 -15.66
C GLY A 214 -28.52 -26.29 -14.54
N VAL A 215 -27.74 -25.33 -14.05
CA VAL A 215 -26.79 -25.51 -12.94
C VAL A 215 -27.30 -24.73 -11.71
N GLU A 216 -27.21 -25.34 -10.54
CA GLU A 216 -27.51 -24.68 -9.26
C GLU A 216 -26.41 -23.66 -8.92
N VAL A 217 -26.82 -22.44 -8.62
CA VAL A 217 -25.95 -21.31 -8.33
C VAL A 217 -26.40 -20.65 -7.03
N PHE A 218 -25.47 -20.42 -6.11
CA PHE A 218 -25.76 -19.65 -4.91
C PHE A 218 -26.01 -18.19 -5.26
N VAL A 219 -27.07 -17.62 -4.69
CA VAL A 219 -27.50 -16.25 -4.96
C VAL A 219 -27.81 -15.52 -3.66
N MET A 220 -27.72 -14.19 -3.69
CA MET A 220 -28.10 -13.37 -2.54
C MET A 220 -28.71 -12.05 -2.98
N THR A 221 -29.59 -11.50 -2.16
CA THR A 221 -30.14 -10.16 -2.38
C THR A 221 -29.09 -9.11 -2.04
N LYS A 222 -28.77 -8.22 -2.97
CA LYS A 222 -27.91 -7.05 -2.75
C LYS A 222 -28.58 -5.78 -3.24
N ASP A 223 -28.30 -4.69 -2.53
CA ASP A 223 -28.57 -3.36 -3.03
C ASP A 223 -27.37 -2.91 -3.89
N LEU A 224 -27.57 -2.92 -5.22
CA LEU A 224 -26.52 -2.65 -6.20
C LEU A 224 -26.16 -1.17 -6.27
N ALA A 225 -27.16 -0.29 -6.09
CA ALA A 225 -26.92 1.14 -6.00
C ALA A 225 -26.04 1.45 -4.78
N LYS A 226 -26.36 0.81 -3.64
CA LYS A 226 -25.59 0.91 -2.41
C LYS A 226 -24.16 0.45 -2.52
N GLN A 227 -23.98 -0.78 -2.97
CA GLN A 227 -22.65 -1.34 -3.17
C GLN A 227 -21.82 -0.50 -4.14
N GLY A 228 -22.44 0.01 -5.21
CA GLY A 228 -21.79 0.86 -6.19
C GLY A 228 -21.28 2.17 -5.62
N PHE A 229 -22.06 2.85 -4.76
CA PHE A 229 -21.58 4.07 -4.12
C PHE A 229 -20.49 3.78 -3.07
N GLU A 230 -20.64 2.75 -2.23
CA GLU A 230 -19.65 2.40 -1.21
C GLU A 230 -18.29 2.11 -1.84
N GLN A 231 -18.28 1.34 -2.94
CA GLN A 231 -17.06 1.01 -3.67
C GLN A 231 -16.41 2.24 -4.29
N ARG A 232 -17.19 3.15 -4.90
CA ARG A 232 -16.65 4.38 -5.49
C ARG A 232 -16.09 5.32 -4.43
N THR A 233 -16.83 5.56 -3.35
CA THR A 233 -16.39 6.42 -2.25
C THR A 233 -15.11 5.90 -1.66
N LYS A 234 -15.04 4.60 -1.34
CA LYS A 234 -13.82 3.98 -0.79
C LYS A 234 -12.62 4.04 -1.75
N CYS A 235 -12.86 3.82 -3.04
CA CYS A 235 -11.81 3.88 -4.07
C CYS A 235 -11.19 5.29 -4.14
N TRP A 236 -12.03 6.30 -4.28
CA TRP A 236 -11.58 7.67 -4.49
C TRP A 236 -11.11 8.32 -3.18
N SER A 237 -11.72 8.00 -2.04
CA SER A 237 -11.25 8.45 -0.74
C SER A 237 -9.83 7.99 -0.47
N MET A 238 -9.55 6.70 -0.68
CA MET A 238 -8.23 6.11 -0.44
C MET A 238 -7.17 6.70 -1.40
N LEU A 239 -7.49 6.82 -2.69
CA LEU A 239 -6.56 7.38 -3.68
C LEU A 239 -6.18 8.84 -3.34
N TYR A 240 -7.18 9.70 -3.11
CA TYR A 240 -6.94 11.11 -2.81
C TYR A 240 -6.33 11.33 -1.42
N ALA A 241 -6.65 10.49 -0.43
CA ALA A 241 -6.00 10.53 0.88
C ALA A 241 -4.49 10.32 0.76
N HIS A 242 -4.07 9.31 -0.03
CA HIS A 242 -2.65 9.08 -0.29
C HIS A 242 -2.01 10.25 -1.03
N MET A 243 -2.65 10.79 -2.09
CA MET A 243 -2.12 11.95 -2.82
C MET A 243 -1.96 13.19 -1.92
N ALA A 244 -2.94 13.47 -1.06
CA ALA A 244 -2.84 14.54 -0.07
C ALA A 244 -1.75 14.25 0.98
N GLY A 245 -1.56 12.98 1.36
CA GLY A 245 -0.44 12.55 2.21
C GLY A 245 0.92 12.80 1.57
N PHE A 246 1.09 12.52 0.27
CA PHE A 246 2.30 12.84 -0.48
C PHE A 246 2.54 14.35 -0.61
N ALA A 247 1.48 15.12 -0.86
CA ALA A 247 1.56 16.57 -0.86
C ALA A 247 1.98 17.12 0.52
N MET A 248 1.52 16.50 1.61
CA MET A 248 1.93 16.85 2.97
C MET A 248 3.38 16.42 3.28
N ILE A 249 3.85 15.28 2.75
CA ILE A 249 5.26 14.89 2.83
C ILE A 249 6.12 15.93 2.12
N SER A 250 5.73 16.35 0.91
CA SER A 250 6.44 17.39 0.16
C SER A 250 6.46 18.71 0.94
N ALA A 251 5.30 19.24 1.34
CA ALA A 251 5.20 20.50 2.09
C ALA A 251 5.93 20.48 3.44
N GLY A 252 5.80 19.38 4.20
CA GLY A 252 6.51 19.20 5.46
C GLY A 252 8.02 19.01 5.27
N GLY A 253 8.43 18.38 4.17
CA GLY A 253 9.83 18.26 3.76
C GLY A 253 10.43 19.60 3.39
N ASP A 254 9.71 20.46 2.65
CA ASP A 254 10.09 21.85 2.39
C ASP A 254 10.29 22.62 3.69
N LEU A 255 9.39 22.45 4.66
CA LEU A 255 9.53 23.08 5.97
C LEU A 255 10.75 22.55 6.73
N GLN A 256 11.01 21.24 6.71
CA GLN A 256 12.19 20.63 7.34
C GLN A 256 13.51 21.16 6.76
N HIS A 257 13.55 21.42 5.45
CA HIS A 257 14.72 21.98 4.77
C HIS A 257 14.81 23.51 4.90
N ALA A 258 13.77 24.17 5.41
CA ALA A 258 13.78 25.61 5.63
C ALA A 258 14.62 25.99 6.86
N TRP A 259 15.26 27.15 6.83
CA TRP A 259 15.86 27.73 8.03
C TRP A 259 14.75 28.23 8.97
N PRO A 260 14.79 27.97 10.30
CA PRO A 260 15.88 27.33 11.06
C PRO A 260 15.76 25.81 11.23
N PHE A 261 14.75 25.16 10.65
CA PHE A 261 14.45 23.73 10.87
C PHE A 261 15.56 22.78 10.38
N ALA A 262 16.26 23.14 9.30
CA ALA A 262 17.40 22.37 8.78
C ALA A 262 18.70 22.51 9.59
N SER A 263 18.72 23.34 10.64
CA SER A 263 19.97 23.64 11.38
C SER A 263 20.43 22.55 12.35
N SER A 264 19.50 21.74 12.86
CA SER A 264 19.80 20.66 13.79
C SER A 264 18.65 19.65 13.84
N ALA A 265 18.93 18.42 14.27
CA ALA A 265 17.90 17.38 14.40
C ALA A 265 16.74 17.81 15.32
N LEU A 266 17.03 18.52 16.41
CA LEU A 266 16.00 19.03 17.32
C LEU A 266 15.05 20.01 16.61
N MET A 267 15.59 20.89 15.77
CA MET A 267 14.77 21.82 14.98
C MET A 267 13.98 21.06 13.90
N SER A 268 14.55 20.00 13.30
CA SER A 268 13.79 19.13 12.40
C SER A 268 12.61 18.46 13.12
N PHE A 269 12.78 17.94 14.34
CA PHE A 269 11.66 17.44 15.16
C PHE A 269 10.61 18.51 15.48
N LEU A 270 11.03 19.75 15.71
CA LEU A 270 10.09 20.86 15.93
C LEU A 270 9.21 21.10 14.70
N SER A 271 9.76 21.00 13.48
CA SER A 271 8.95 21.08 12.26
C SER A 271 7.92 19.95 12.15
N VAL A 272 8.23 18.73 12.63
CA VAL A 272 7.28 17.61 12.69
C VAL A 272 6.15 17.94 13.67
N ALA A 273 6.49 18.47 14.85
CA ALA A 273 5.50 18.89 15.83
C ALA A 273 4.57 20.00 15.31
N LEU A 274 5.11 20.97 14.56
CA LEU A 274 4.32 22.00 13.90
C LEU A 274 3.35 21.40 12.86
N ASN A 275 3.81 20.42 12.06
CA ASN A 275 2.95 19.71 11.12
C ASN A 275 1.83 18.92 11.81
N VAL A 276 2.12 18.27 12.93
CA VAL A 276 1.10 17.59 13.75
C VAL A 276 0.03 18.58 14.21
N VAL A 277 0.44 19.72 14.78
CA VAL A 277 -0.51 20.75 15.24
C VAL A 277 -1.33 21.30 14.07
N PHE A 278 -0.68 21.62 12.96
CA PHE A 278 -1.33 22.12 11.74
C PHE A 278 -2.40 21.15 11.23
N LEU A 279 -2.08 19.85 11.08
CA LEU A 279 -3.04 18.84 10.62
C LEU A 279 -4.21 18.67 11.60
N LEU A 280 -3.95 18.62 12.91
CA LEU A 280 -5.02 18.49 13.90
C LEU A 280 -5.98 19.69 13.89
N LEU A 281 -5.46 20.90 13.70
CA LEU A 281 -6.28 22.09 13.52
C LEU A 281 -7.07 22.05 12.20
N LEU A 282 -6.44 21.62 11.11
CA LEU A 282 -7.08 21.46 9.82
C LEU A 282 -8.22 20.43 9.86
N PHE A 283 -8.02 19.29 10.50
CA PHE A 283 -9.04 18.25 10.65
C PHE A 283 -10.21 18.72 11.52
N ARG A 284 -9.92 19.51 12.56
CA ARG A 284 -10.97 20.13 13.37
C ARG A 284 -11.79 21.11 12.53
N PHE A 285 -11.13 21.94 11.73
CA PHE A 285 -11.79 22.87 10.81
C PHE A 285 -12.61 22.12 9.74
N SER A 286 -12.04 21.09 9.13
CA SER A 286 -12.70 20.18 8.18
C SER A 286 -13.97 19.58 8.78
N LYS A 287 -13.89 19.07 10.02
CA LYS A 287 -15.05 18.54 10.74
C LYS A 287 -16.15 19.60 10.93
N MET A 288 -15.79 20.84 11.25
CA MET A 288 -16.77 21.94 11.42
C MET A 288 -17.48 22.31 10.12
N LEU A 289 -16.91 22.00 8.95
CA LEU A 289 -17.53 22.25 7.65
C LEU A 289 -18.40 21.09 7.16
N ARG A 290 -18.30 19.91 7.78
CA ARG A 290 -19.06 18.72 7.37
C ARG A 290 -20.50 18.77 7.95
N PRO A 291 -21.52 18.36 7.17
CA PRO A 291 -22.88 18.18 7.68
C PRO A 291 -22.95 17.13 8.77
N ASP A 292 -23.86 17.34 9.72
CA ASP A 292 -24.25 16.31 10.68
C ASP A 292 -25.35 15.41 10.09
N ALA A 293 -25.22 14.10 10.25
CA ALA A 293 -26.19 13.13 9.70
C ALA A 293 -27.59 13.31 10.28
N GLU A 294 -27.69 13.82 11.51
CA GLU A 294 -28.97 14.10 12.20
C GLU A 294 -29.78 15.23 11.54
N GLU A 295 -29.15 16.06 10.70
CA GLU A 295 -29.82 17.14 9.97
C GLU A 295 -30.47 16.67 8.66
N SER A 296 -30.37 15.37 8.33
CA SER A 296 -30.94 14.83 7.08
C SER A 296 -32.43 14.50 7.24
N ASP A 297 -33.24 14.92 6.27
CA ASP A 297 -34.70 14.71 6.26
C ASP A 297 -35.13 13.25 5.99
N ASP A 298 -34.23 12.42 5.42
CA ASP A 298 -34.49 11.01 5.08
C ASP A 298 -33.34 10.07 5.47
N GLU A 299 -33.65 8.77 5.63
CA GLU A 299 -32.72 7.72 6.07
C GLU A 299 -31.55 7.52 5.08
N GLU A 300 -31.80 7.67 3.78
CA GLU A 300 -30.79 7.50 2.73
C GLU A 300 -29.77 8.66 2.73
N GLY A 301 -30.23 9.88 3.02
CA GLY A 301 -29.41 11.08 3.20
C GLY A 301 -28.55 10.98 4.45
N ALA A 302 -29.13 10.53 5.56
CA ALA A 302 -28.38 10.26 6.79
C ALA A 302 -27.27 9.21 6.56
N GLU A 303 -27.57 8.15 5.79
CA GLU A 303 -26.58 7.14 5.41
C GLU A 303 -25.48 7.69 4.50
N ALA A 304 -25.82 8.53 3.51
CA ALA A 304 -24.85 9.18 2.61
C ALA A 304 -23.90 10.12 3.37
N VAL A 305 -24.42 10.91 4.31
CA VAL A 305 -23.62 11.79 5.18
C VAL A 305 -22.72 10.97 6.10
N LYS A 306 -23.25 9.89 6.70
CA LYS A 306 -22.46 8.99 7.55
C LYS A 306 -21.32 8.32 6.79
N LEU A 307 -21.57 7.85 5.56
CA LEU A 307 -20.54 7.29 4.70
C LEU A 307 -19.47 8.34 4.34
N CYS A 308 -19.90 9.58 4.07
CA CYS A 308 -18.98 10.70 3.85
C CYS A 308 -18.09 10.94 5.06
N GLU A 309 -18.67 10.99 6.27
CA GLU A 309 -17.92 11.24 7.50
C GLU A 309 -16.93 10.11 7.78
N GLU A 310 -17.37 8.84 7.67
CA GLU A 310 -16.52 7.66 7.90
C GLU A 310 -15.28 7.70 6.99
N HIS A 311 -15.49 7.85 5.68
CA HIS A 311 -14.37 7.87 4.73
C HIS A 311 -13.54 9.15 4.81
N ALA A 312 -14.09 10.27 5.25
CA ALA A 312 -13.32 11.48 5.46
C ALA A 312 -12.42 11.38 6.70
N ILE A 313 -12.88 10.76 7.78
CA ILE A 313 -12.05 10.48 8.96
C ILE A 313 -10.96 9.46 8.61
N GLU A 314 -11.29 8.38 7.90
CA GLU A 314 -10.29 7.41 7.41
C GLU A 314 -9.23 8.09 6.53
N ALA A 315 -9.65 8.96 5.61
CA ALA A 315 -8.73 9.70 4.74
C ALA A 315 -7.81 10.65 5.53
N GLU A 316 -8.35 11.37 6.53
CA GLU A 316 -7.57 12.23 7.42
C GLU A 316 -6.53 11.43 8.23
N ASP A 317 -6.93 10.28 8.77
CA ASP A 317 -6.06 9.44 9.59
C ASP A 317 -4.96 8.78 8.75
N GLU A 318 -5.26 8.29 7.53
CA GLU A 318 -4.26 7.76 6.59
C GLU A 318 -3.27 8.85 6.14
N LEU A 319 -3.76 10.03 5.77
CA LEU A 319 -2.93 11.19 5.43
C LEU A 319 -1.97 11.53 6.57
N PHE A 320 -2.48 11.67 7.80
CA PHE A 320 -1.69 12.01 8.98
C PHE A 320 -0.62 10.97 9.26
N ASN A 321 -1.01 9.69 9.33
CA ASN A 321 -0.09 8.61 9.64
C ASN A 321 1.02 8.52 8.58
N LEU A 322 0.67 8.64 7.30
CA LEU A 322 1.63 8.57 6.20
C LEU A 322 2.63 9.72 6.26
N SER A 323 2.16 10.97 6.37
CA SER A 323 3.03 12.13 6.33
C SER A 323 3.86 12.33 7.60
N ILE A 324 3.24 12.19 8.77
CA ILE A 324 3.93 12.42 10.04
C ILE A 324 4.95 11.32 10.32
N SER A 325 4.65 10.07 10.01
CA SER A 325 5.62 8.97 10.20
C SER A 325 6.85 9.13 9.31
N PHE A 326 6.69 9.58 8.07
CA PHE A 326 7.80 9.82 7.15
C PHE A 326 8.70 10.96 7.65
N LEU A 327 8.12 12.13 7.95
CA LEU A 327 8.86 13.30 8.45
C LEU A 327 9.53 13.02 9.80
N LEU A 328 8.90 12.21 10.66
CA LEU A 328 9.48 11.75 11.92
C LEU A 328 10.73 10.90 11.67
N VAL A 329 10.66 9.92 10.78
CA VAL A 329 11.80 9.03 10.48
C VAL A 329 12.92 9.82 9.80
N GLN A 330 12.61 10.80 8.98
CA GLN A 330 13.59 11.75 8.42
C GLN A 330 14.32 12.55 9.52
N ALA A 331 13.58 13.09 10.51
CA ALA A 331 14.19 13.80 11.64
C ALA A 331 15.06 12.88 12.51
N VAL A 332 14.63 11.63 12.72
CA VAL A 332 15.43 10.63 13.43
C VAL A 332 16.71 10.31 12.66
N ARG A 333 16.61 10.02 11.35
CA ARG A 333 17.80 9.71 10.55
C ARG A 333 18.79 10.88 10.58
N TYR A 334 18.30 12.11 10.48
CA TYR A 334 19.15 13.29 10.66
C TYR A 334 19.83 13.33 12.05
N ALA A 335 19.16 12.87 13.11
CA ALA A 335 19.76 12.75 14.44
C ALA A 335 20.84 11.66 14.53
N VAL A 336 20.73 10.61 13.72
CA VAL A 336 21.69 9.48 13.67
C VAL A 336 22.89 9.84 12.81
N THR A 337 22.66 10.34 11.60
CA THR A 337 23.70 10.55 10.56
C THR A 337 24.31 11.94 10.62
N GLY A 338 23.62 12.93 11.20
CA GLY A 338 24.03 14.33 11.12
C GLY A 338 23.81 14.98 9.75
N VAL A 339 23.21 14.26 8.80
CA VAL A 339 22.87 14.75 7.46
C VAL A 339 21.36 14.68 7.24
N LEU A 340 20.75 15.81 6.89
CA LEU A 340 19.33 15.84 6.58
C LEU A 340 19.09 15.20 5.21
N SER A 341 18.30 14.12 5.17
CA SER A 341 17.95 13.47 3.90
C SER A 341 17.17 14.43 3.00
N THR A 342 17.24 14.20 1.70
CA THR A 342 16.39 14.88 0.71
C THR A 342 14.89 14.66 0.99
N LYS A 343 14.02 15.41 0.31
CA LYS A 343 12.56 15.30 0.45
C LYS A 343 12.00 13.91 0.10
N SER A 344 12.63 13.23 -0.86
CA SER A 344 12.28 11.85 -1.22
C SER A 344 12.88 10.81 -0.26
N GLY A 345 13.60 11.25 0.77
CA GLY A 345 14.21 10.38 1.78
C GLY A 345 15.56 9.77 1.39
N ALA A 346 16.14 10.16 0.25
CA ALA A 346 17.49 9.77 -0.15
C ALA A 346 18.55 10.59 0.62
N GLU A 347 19.64 9.96 1.06
CA GLU A 347 20.77 10.66 1.67
C GLU A 347 21.86 10.99 0.65
N PRO A 348 22.48 12.18 0.76
CA PRO A 348 23.60 12.54 -0.09
C PRO A 348 24.91 11.88 0.39
N GLY A 349 25.43 10.94 -0.41
CA GLY A 349 26.87 10.75 -0.61
C GLY A 349 27.72 10.19 0.54
N GLU A 350 27.16 9.48 1.52
CA GLU A 350 27.95 8.86 2.61
C GLU A 350 27.68 7.36 2.73
N ASP A 351 28.76 6.58 2.87
CA ASP A 351 28.70 5.17 3.25
C ASP A 351 28.39 5.10 4.75
N PHE A 352 27.25 4.51 5.11
CA PHE A 352 26.84 4.39 6.50
C PHE A 352 27.47 3.18 7.19
N GLY A 353 27.98 3.38 8.39
CA GLY A 353 28.54 2.31 9.20
C GLY A 353 27.47 1.35 9.74
N LEU A 354 27.94 0.21 10.25
CA LEU A 354 27.06 -0.79 10.90
C LEU A 354 26.31 -0.22 12.11
N TRP A 355 26.86 0.80 12.77
CA TRP A 355 26.24 1.43 13.93
C TRP A 355 24.98 2.21 13.54
N GLU A 356 25.07 3.04 12.51
CA GLU A 356 23.96 3.81 11.96
C GLU A 356 22.85 2.86 11.51
N ILE A 357 23.19 1.82 10.76
CA ILE A 357 22.26 0.77 10.30
C ILE A 357 21.57 0.08 11.49
N ALA A 358 22.35 -0.40 12.46
CA ALA A 358 21.82 -1.09 13.64
C ALA A 358 20.93 -0.17 14.50
N SER A 359 21.24 1.13 14.57
CA SER A 359 20.45 2.10 15.34
C SER A 359 19.06 2.31 14.74
N VAL A 360 18.94 2.37 13.41
CA VAL A 360 17.64 2.54 12.73
C VAL A 360 16.80 1.26 12.79
N TYR A 361 17.42 0.07 12.67
CA TYR A 361 16.71 -1.19 12.93
C TYR A 361 16.23 -1.30 14.40
N SER A 362 17.06 -0.86 15.35
CA SER A 362 16.67 -0.83 16.77
C SER A 362 15.48 0.10 16.99
N LEU A 363 15.44 1.25 16.31
CA LEU A 363 14.30 2.14 16.35
C LEU A 363 13.03 1.52 15.76
N ALA A 364 13.14 0.75 14.69
CA ALA A 364 12.01 0.00 14.13
C ALA A 364 11.39 -0.90 15.22
N MET A 365 12.21 -1.59 16.01
CA MET A 365 11.75 -2.42 17.13
C MET A 365 11.14 -1.60 18.27
N ILE A 366 11.66 -0.40 18.56
CA ILE A 366 11.05 0.51 19.53
C ILE A 366 9.64 0.93 19.06
N MET A 367 9.47 1.24 17.77
CA MET A 367 8.15 1.58 17.21
C MET A 367 7.15 0.43 17.32
N VAL A 368 7.61 -0.82 17.20
CA VAL A 368 6.80 -2.03 17.47
C VAL A 368 6.34 -2.07 18.92
N VAL A 369 7.26 -1.87 19.87
CA VAL A 369 6.95 -1.87 21.30
C VAL A 369 5.97 -0.76 21.67
N VAL A 370 6.16 0.46 21.16
CA VAL A 370 5.24 1.59 21.39
C VAL A 370 3.86 1.29 20.83
N THR A 371 3.77 0.72 19.62
CA THR A 371 2.50 0.29 19.00
C THR A 371 1.74 -0.69 19.90
N ILE A 372 2.44 -1.68 20.46
CA ILE A 372 1.85 -2.67 21.37
C ILE A 372 1.45 -2.02 22.70
N ALA A 373 2.31 -1.18 23.29
CA ALA A 373 2.04 -0.51 24.55
C ALA A 373 0.82 0.41 24.48
N VAL A 374 0.68 1.19 23.40
CA VAL A 374 -0.49 2.04 23.15
C VAL A 374 -1.75 1.18 22.98
N ALA A 375 -1.66 0.06 22.28
CA ALA A 375 -2.78 -0.85 22.10
C ALA A 375 -3.22 -1.51 23.43
N LEU A 376 -2.26 -1.88 24.29
CA LEU A 376 -2.51 -2.43 25.63
C LEU A 376 -3.11 -1.41 26.60
N SER A 377 -2.81 -0.12 26.42
CA SER A 377 -3.32 0.94 27.31
C SER A 377 -4.84 1.07 27.33
N GLY A 378 -5.55 0.43 26.39
CA GLY A 378 -7.02 0.45 26.31
C GLY A 378 -7.60 1.81 25.92
N HIS A 379 -6.77 2.83 25.68
CA HIS A 379 -7.24 4.15 25.24
C HIS A 379 -7.80 4.05 23.83
N THR A 380 -9.11 4.29 23.69
CA THR A 380 -9.83 4.31 22.41
C THR A 380 -10.01 5.73 21.86
N ARG A 381 -9.19 6.69 22.33
CA ARG A 381 -9.25 8.06 21.82
C ARG A 381 -8.61 8.12 20.43
N ARG A 382 -9.15 8.94 19.51
CA ARG A 382 -8.59 9.17 18.17
C ARG A 382 -7.08 9.40 18.17
N LEU A 383 -6.58 10.18 19.14
CA LEU A 383 -5.13 10.42 19.30
C LEU A 383 -4.32 9.13 19.51
N ALA A 384 -4.83 8.16 20.27
CA ALA A 384 -4.14 6.88 20.48
C ALA A 384 -4.10 6.04 19.20
N ASP A 385 -5.14 6.11 18.36
CA ASP A 385 -5.15 5.44 17.06
C ASP A 385 -4.19 6.12 16.07
N LEU A 386 -4.09 7.46 16.07
CA LEU A 386 -3.09 8.21 15.28
C LEU A 386 -1.65 7.88 15.72
N VAL A 387 -1.36 7.86 17.02
CA VAL A 387 -0.03 7.50 17.53
C VAL A 387 0.33 6.08 17.11
N ARG A 388 -0.60 5.14 17.26
CA ARG A 388 -0.40 3.74 16.88
C ARG A 388 -0.17 3.57 15.38
N GLY A 389 -0.96 4.25 14.55
CA GLY A 389 -0.81 4.26 13.09
C GLY A 389 0.53 4.85 12.68
N THR A 390 0.90 6.01 13.23
CA THR A 390 2.17 6.69 12.99
C THR A 390 3.37 5.82 13.36
N CYS A 391 3.36 5.16 14.53
CA CYS A 391 4.44 4.24 14.92
C CYS A 391 4.53 3.03 13.98
N SER A 392 3.39 2.47 13.56
CA SER A 392 3.39 1.33 12.63
C SER A 392 3.97 1.69 11.26
N MET A 393 3.63 2.85 10.72
CA MET A 393 4.21 3.34 9.47
C MET A 393 5.68 3.75 9.66
N ALA A 394 6.05 4.34 10.80
CA ALA A 394 7.44 4.66 11.13
C ALA A 394 8.33 3.41 11.22
N PHE A 395 7.80 2.30 11.74
CA PHE A 395 8.46 0.98 11.70
C PHE A 395 8.77 0.58 10.25
N ALA A 396 7.81 0.71 9.33
CA ALA A 396 8.01 0.39 7.92
C ALA A 396 9.09 1.27 7.28
N TRP A 397 9.10 2.57 7.55
CA TRP A 397 10.14 3.48 7.06
C TRP A 397 11.53 3.15 7.59
N CYS A 398 11.64 2.83 8.88
CA CYS A 398 12.91 2.42 9.47
C CYS A 398 13.43 1.14 8.80
N LEU A 399 12.56 0.16 8.55
CA LEU A 399 12.93 -1.05 7.81
C LEU A 399 13.39 -0.75 6.39
N LEU A 400 12.70 0.15 5.67
CA LEU A 400 13.05 0.54 4.31
C LEU A 400 14.46 1.14 4.26
N PHE A 401 14.70 2.19 5.04
CA PHE A 401 15.95 2.95 4.96
C PHE A 401 17.13 2.17 5.56
N ALA A 402 16.93 1.45 6.66
CA ALA A 402 18.00 0.60 7.20
C ALA A 402 18.39 -0.53 6.23
N SER A 403 17.42 -1.13 5.53
CA SER A 403 17.70 -2.17 4.54
C SER A 403 18.37 -1.61 3.30
N ARG A 404 18.07 -0.36 2.93
CA ARG A 404 18.77 0.36 1.86
C ARG A 404 20.25 0.54 2.19
N TRP A 405 20.57 1.07 3.38
CA TRP A 405 21.95 1.23 3.82
C TRP A 405 22.70 -0.09 3.96
N MET A 406 22.00 -1.13 4.43
CA MET A 406 22.54 -2.49 4.49
C MET A 406 22.95 -3.00 3.10
N PHE A 407 22.14 -2.74 2.06
CA PHE A 407 22.47 -3.10 0.69
C PHE A 407 23.63 -2.29 0.13
N GLU A 408 23.69 -0.99 0.44
CA GLU A 408 24.83 -0.12 0.06
C GLU A 408 26.14 -0.58 0.74
N SER A 409 26.06 -1.13 1.96
CA SER A 409 27.22 -1.63 2.71
C SER A 409 27.64 -3.06 2.36
N TRP A 410 26.87 -3.76 1.51
CA TRP A 410 27.13 -5.17 1.25
C TRP A 410 28.21 -5.34 0.18
N ASP A 411 29.43 -5.68 0.62
CA ASP A 411 30.64 -5.84 -0.23
C ASP A 411 30.40 -6.64 -1.53
N MET A 412 29.60 -7.70 -1.47
CA MET A 412 29.25 -8.49 -2.65
C MET A 412 28.46 -7.68 -3.69
N LEU A 413 27.45 -6.90 -3.27
CA LEU A 413 26.67 -6.06 -4.17
C LEU A 413 27.51 -4.92 -4.75
N VAL A 414 28.32 -4.29 -3.90
CA VAL A 414 29.24 -3.21 -4.29
C VAL A 414 30.23 -3.69 -5.36
N LYS A 415 30.83 -4.88 -5.19
CA LYS A 415 31.75 -5.49 -6.17
C LYS A 415 31.11 -5.68 -7.55
N HIS A 416 29.82 -5.95 -7.62
CA HIS A 416 29.09 -6.13 -8.87
C HIS A 416 28.48 -4.84 -9.41
N GLY A 417 28.74 -3.69 -8.76
CA GLY A 417 28.17 -2.40 -9.15
C GLY A 417 26.66 -2.30 -8.93
N VAL A 418 26.10 -3.17 -8.08
CA VAL A 418 24.68 -3.19 -7.76
C VAL A 418 24.46 -2.39 -6.48
N SER A 419 23.67 -1.33 -6.57
CA SER A 419 23.31 -0.53 -5.40
C SER A 419 21.85 -0.08 -5.47
N PRO A 420 21.22 0.32 -4.36
CA PRO A 420 19.90 0.94 -4.36
C PRO A 420 19.78 2.24 -5.17
N ALA A 421 20.88 2.76 -5.73
CA ALA A 421 20.86 3.81 -6.75
C ALA A 421 20.55 3.24 -8.16
N THR A 422 21.01 2.03 -8.47
CA THR A 422 20.76 1.31 -9.72
C THR A 422 19.36 0.66 -9.75
N ILE A 423 18.79 0.48 -10.94
CA ILE A 423 17.48 -0.19 -11.10
C ILE A 423 17.52 -1.62 -10.58
N GLU A 424 18.62 -2.35 -10.84
CA GLU A 424 18.84 -3.72 -10.36
C GLU A 424 18.82 -3.80 -8.83
N GLY A 425 19.55 -2.91 -8.15
CA GLY A 425 19.58 -2.89 -6.68
C GLY A 425 18.25 -2.46 -6.07
N ARG A 426 17.52 -1.53 -6.71
CA ARG A 426 16.13 -1.20 -6.32
C ARG A 426 15.22 -2.43 -6.42
N LEU A 427 15.33 -3.21 -7.50
CA LEU A 427 14.52 -4.41 -7.70
C LEU A 427 14.87 -5.51 -6.68
N LEU A 428 16.16 -5.79 -6.46
CA LEU A 428 16.59 -6.77 -5.46
C LEU A 428 16.10 -6.38 -4.06
N LEU A 429 16.14 -5.09 -3.72
CA LEU A 429 15.65 -4.59 -2.44
C LEU A 429 14.12 -4.78 -2.32
N ALA A 430 13.37 -4.48 -3.38
CA ALA A 430 11.92 -4.70 -3.41
C ALA A 430 11.54 -6.17 -3.26
N LEU A 431 12.27 -7.09 -3.93
CA LEU A 431 12.05 -8.53 -3.79
C LEU A 431 12.39 -9.02 -2.38
N PHE A 432 13.52 -8.59 -1.82
CA PHE A 432 13.94 -8.93 -0.46
C PHE A 432 12.91 -8.48 0.59
N LEU A 433 12.49 -7.22 0.54
CA LEU A 433 11.53 -6.66 1.49
C LEU A 433 10.12 -7.24 1.31
N SER A 434 9.73 -7.60 0.09
CA SER A 434 8.49 -8.32 -0.17
C SER A 434 8.50 -9.73 0.44
N ALA A 435 9.62 -10.45 0.32
CA ALA A 435 9.78 -11.77 0.95
C ALA A 435 9.77 -11.67 2.48
N LEU A 436 10.45 -10.66 3.04
CA LEU A 436 10.45 -10.38 4.48
C LEU A 436 9.03 -10.07 4.98
N ALA A 437 8.28 -9.25 4.26
CA ALA A 437 6.90 -8.92 4.60
C ALA A 437 5.98 -10.15 4.52
N ALA A 438 6.11 -10.99 3.48
CA ALA A 438 5.37 -12.25 3.35
C ALA A 438 5.63 -13.17 4.55
N PHE A 439 6.89 -13.30 4.98
CA PHE A 439 7.25 -14.06 6.18
C PHE A 439 6.66 -13.43 7.45
N ALA A 440 6.74 -12.11 7.61
CA ALA A 440 6.20 -11.40 8.75
C ALA A 440 4.68 -11.57 8.88
N ILE A 441 3.94 -11.60 7.76
CA ILE A 441 2.48 -11.84 7.77
C ILE A 441 2.17 -13.23 8.32
N ILE A 442 2.87 -14.27 7.86
CA ILE A 442 2.67 -15.64 8.34
C ILE A 442 2.99 -15.76 9.84
N LEU A 443 4.00 -15.01 10.31
CA LEU A 443 4.34 -14.96 11.73
C LEU A 443 3.27 -14.23 12.55
N LEU A 444 2.84 -13.06 12.08
CA LEU A 444 1.82 -12.24 12.74
C LEU A 444 0.46 -12.94 12.82
N ASP A 445 0.10 -13.69 11.79
CA ASP A 445 -1.09 -14.53 11.72
C ASP A 445 -1.09 -15.60 12.81
N LYS A 446 0.01 -16.37 12.94
CA LYS A 446 0.18 -17.34 14.03
C LYS A 446 0.11 -16.70 15.42
N ILE A 447 0.64 -15.49 15.56
CA ILE A 447 0.56 -14.72 16.81
C ILE A 447 -0.89 -14.30 17.09
N GLU A 448 -1.67 -13.92 16.06
CA GLU A 448 -3.08 -13.58 16.19
C GLU A 448 -3.89 -14.77 16.70
N ASP A 449 -3.71 -15.94 16.08
CA ASP A 449 -4.44 -17.17 16.40
C ASP A 449 -4.14 -17.69 17.80
N THR A 450 -2.90 -17.53 18.27
CA THR A 450 -2.47 -18.02 19.59
C THR A 450 -2.84 -17.05 20.73
N SER A 451 -3.21 -15.80 20.40
CA SER A 451 -3.42 -14.77 21.42
C SER A 451 -4.74 -14.95 22.18
N THR A 452 -4.65 -14.94 23.52
CA THR A 452 -5.82 -14.92 24.41
C THR A 452 -6.71 -13.69 24.18
N ASN A 453 -6.11 -12.56 23.77
CA ASN A 453 -6.85 -11.34 23.46
C ASN A 453 -6.87 -11.12 21.94
N GLN A 454 -7.71 -11.90 21.26
CA GLN A 454 -7.87 -11.85 19.80
C GLN A 454 -8.26 -10.46 19.29
N ARG A 455 -9.03 -9.67 20.05
CA ARG A 455 -9.41 -8.29 19.64
C ARG A 455 -8.20 -7.37 19.58
N LEU A 456 -7.33 -7.45 20.59
CA LEU A 456 -6.10 -6.66 20.64
C LEU A 456 -5.12 -7.13 19.57
N ALA A 457 -4.89 -8.44 19.48
CA ALA A 457 -3.99 -9.03 18.49
C ALA A 457 -4.39 -8.63 17.07
N HIS A 458 -5.67 -8.76 16.73
CA HIS A 458 -6.20 -8.35 15.43
C HIS A 458 -5.94 -6.87 15.11
N LYS A 459 -6.11 -5.97 16.08
CA LYS A 459 -5.83 -4.54 15.89
C LYS A 459 -4.35 -4.28 15.64
N VAL A 460 -3.47 -4.91 16.41
CA VAL A 460 -2.01 -4.76 16.28
C VAL A 460 -1.52 -5.32 14.95
N VAL A 461 -1.95 -6.54 14.60
CA VAL A 461 -1.65 -7.21 13.33
C VAL A 461 -2.11 -6.37 12.15
N LYS A 462 -3.34 -5.82 12.18
CA LYS A 462 -3.84 -4.93 11.13
C LYS A 462 -2.90 -3.73 10.89
N ASN A 463 -2.43 -3.07 11.95
CA ASN A 463 -1.54 -1.92 11.77
C ASN A 463 -0.21 -2.32 11.14
N PHE A 464 0.38 -3.44 11.57
CA PHE A 464 1.64 -3.92 10.98
C PHE A 464 1.46 -4.34 9.53
N VAL A 465 0.35 -5.00 9.19
CA VAL A 465 0.00 -5.33 7.80
C VAL A 465 -0.10 -4.04 6.97
N THR A 466 -0.75 -2.99 7.48
CA THR A 466 -0.78 -1.67 6.82
C THR A 466 0.63 -1.10 6.62
N GLY A 467 1.47 -1.11 7.66
CA GLY A 467 2.86 -0.66 7.58
C GLY A 467 3.69 -1.44 6.54
N LEU A 468 3.59 -2.77 6.54
CA LEU A 468 4.24 -3.64 5.55
C LEU A 468 3.72 -3.39 4.13
N SER A 469 2.44 -3.03 3.97
CA SER A 469 1.87 -2.67 2.66
C SER A 469 2.53 -1.42 2.07
N ILE A 470 2.83 -0.44 2.93
CA ILE A 470 3.56 0.79 2.57
C ILE A 470 5.00 0.46 2.21
N LEU A 471 5.68 -0.36 3.03
CA LEU A 471 7.04 -0.83 2.77
C LEU A 471 7.16 -1.45 1.37
N ILE A 472 6.28 -2.41 1.06
CA ILE A 472 6.24 -3.05 -0.26
C ILE A 472 5.94 -1.99 -1.33
N GLY A 473 4.89 -1.18 -1.13
CA GLY A 473 4.48 -0.14 -2.08
C GLY A 473 5.62 0.79 -2.50
N PHE A 474 6.36 1.36 -1.54
CA PHE A 474 7.45 2.28 -1.81
C PHE A 474 8.67 1.61 -2.43
N THR A 475 8.99 0.36 -2.06
CA THR A 475 10.10 -0.34 -2.71
C THR A 475 9.85 -0.58 -4.19
N TRP A 476 8.63 -0.95 -4.57
CA TRP A 476 8.24 -1.14 -5.96
C TRP A 476 8.04 0.19 -6.70
N GLU A 477 7.58 1.22 -6.01
CA GLU A 477 7.55 2.59 -6.53
C GLU A 477 8.95 3.04 -6.97
N HIS A 478 9.97 2.88 -6.13
CA HIS A 478 11.35 3.24 -6.50
C HIS A 478 11.84 2.47 -7.73
N VAL A 479 11.47 1.20 -7.90
CA VAL A 479 11.82 0.42 -9.09
C VAL A 479 11.19 1.05 -10.33
N VAL A 480 9.90 1.35 -10.28
CA VAL A 480 9.19 1.94 -11.42
C VAL A 480 9.66 3.35 -11.71
N ASP A 481 9.88 4.19 -10.70
CA ASP A 481 10.49 5.52 -10.84
C ASP A 481 11.86 5.45 -11.55
N GLY A 482 12.69 4.47 -11.18
CA GLY A 482 13.96 4.24 -11.87
C GLY A 482 13.77 3.87 -13.34
N CYS A 483 12.77 3.05 -13.64
CA CYS A 483 12.42 2.67 -15.02
C CYS A 483 11.85 3.86 -15.81
N THR A 484 10.97 4.67 -15.23
CA THR A 484 10.39 5.83 -15.91
C THR A 484 11.45 6.90 -16.17
N GLU A 485 12.38 7.11 -15.23
CA GLU A 485 13.52 8.01 -15.43
C GLU A 485 14.46 7.51 -16.54
N ALA A 486 14.71 6.20 -16.62
CA ALA A 486 15.50 5.60 -17.71
C ALA A 486 14.81 5.66 -19.08
N VAL A 487 13.47 5.65 -19.13
CA VAL A 487 12.73 5.90 -20.38
C VAL A 487 12.76 7.39 -20.72
N ALA A 488 12.59 8.26 -19.73
CA ALA A 488 12.58 9.70 -19.89
C ALA A 488 13.96 10.23 -20.33
N SER A 489 15.05 9.55 -19.96
CA SER A 489 16.41 9.88 -20.38
C SER A 489 16.61 9.75 -21.90
N ILE A 490 15.79 9.00 -22.63
CA ILE A 490 15.88 8.96 -24.11
C ILE A 490 15.73 10.37 -24.72
N TYR A 491 15.03 11.28 -24.04
CA TYR A 491 14.73 12.63 -24.50
C TYR A 491 15.63 13.72 -23.88
N HIS A 492 16.90 13.42 -23.60
CA HIS A 492 17.85 14.30 -22.88
C HIS A 492 17.90 15.77 -23.37
N GLU A 493 17.69 16.02 -24.66
CA GLU A 493 17.83 17.37 -25.25
C GLU A 493 16.61 18.28 -25.04
N HIS A 494 15.47 17.73 -24.61
CA HIS A 494 14.21 18.47 -24.53
C HIS A 494 13.48 18.25 -23.19
N GLU A 495 13.63 19.20 -22.26
CA GLU A 495 13.02 19.17 -20.92
C GLU A 495 11.50 18.90 -20.96
N VAL A 496 10.79 19.50 -21.92
CA VAL A 496 9.35 19.29 -22.11
C VAL A 496 9.04 17.84 -22.52
N GLN A 497 9.86 17.21 -23.37
CA GLN A 497 9.63 15.82 -23.79
C GLN A 497 9.88 14.84 -22.63
N ARG A 498 10.88 15.13 -21.79
CA ARG A 498 11.12 14.39 -20.54
C ARG A 498 9.89 14.49 -19.61
N LEU A 499 9.36 15.69 -19.38
CA LEU A 499 8.14 15.88 -18.58
C LEU A 499 6.94 15.13 -19.19
N VAL A 500 6.75 15.21 -20.51
CA VAL A 500 5.66 14.51 -21.21
C VAL A 500 5.76 12.99 -21.02
N SER A 501 6.95 12.39 -21.08
CA SER A 501 7.10 10.93 -20.85
C SER A 501 6.64 10.50 -19.46
N LYS A 502 6.93 11.30 -18.42
CA LYS A 502 6.47 11.03 -17.05
C LYS A 502 4.96 11.18 -16.90
N VAL A 503 4.37 12.23 -17.49
CA VAL A 503 2.92 12.44 -17.53
C VAL A 503 2.21 11.30 -18.27
N VAL A 504 2.77 10.82 -19.39
CA VAL A 504 2.24 9.67 -20.13
C VAL A 504 2.30 8.40 -19.27
N GLY A 505 3.40 8.16 -18.55
CA GLY A 505 3.50 7.04 -17.61
C GLY A 505 2.41 7.08 -16.53
N ALA A 506 2.21 8.25 -15.91
CA ALA A 506 1.14 8.45 -14.94
C ALA A 506 -0.26 8.27 -15.55
N ALA A 507 -0.49 8.73 -16.78
CA ALA A 507 -1.75 8.54 -17.49
C ALA A 507 -2.04 7.06 -17.78
N ILE A 508 -1.03 6.25 -18.15
CA ILE A 508 -1.19 4.80 -18.33
C ILE A 508 -1.63 4.14 -17.02
N ILE A 509 -1.02 4.51 -15.90
CA ILE A 509 -1.42 4.01 -14.57
C ILE A 509 -2.88 4.42 -14.27
N ALA A 510 -3.23 5.68 -14.50
CA ALA A 510 -4.58 6.18 -14.26
C ALA A 510 -5.66 5.50 -15.13
N LEU A 511 -5.34 5.18 -16.39
CA LEU A 511 -6.29 4.62 -17.36
C LEU A 511 -6.38 3.09 -17.33
N VAL A 512 -5.30 2.40 -16.94
CA VAL A 512 -5.23 0.93 -16.96
C VAL A 512 -5.29 0.36 -15.55
N VAL A 513 -4.44 0.85 -14.64
CA VAL A 513 -4.28 0.27 -13.30
C VAL A 513 -5.46 0.64 -12.41
N LEU A 514 -5.91 1.90 -12.39
CA LEU A 514 -7.01 2.31 -11.51
C LEU A 514 -8.33 1.60 -11.79
N PRO A 515 -8.80 1.44 -13.06
CA PRO A 515 -10.03 0.71 -13.32
C PRO A 515 -9.94 -0.77 -12.92
N ALA A 516 -8.80 -1.41 -13.17
CA ALA A 516 -8.55 -2.80 -12.80
C ALA A 516 -8.50 -2.97 -11.27
N TRP A 517 -7.78 -2.09 -10.57
CA TRP A 517 -7.70 -2.04 -9.12
C TRP A 517 -9.08 -1.91 -8.48
N ARG A 518 -9.88 -0.93 -8.93
CA ARG A 518 -11.23 -0.70 -8.39
C ARG A 518 -12.15 -1.91 -8.58
N ARG A 519 -12.18 -2.49 -9.79
CA ARG A 519 -13.11 -3.57 -10.15
C ARG A 519 -12.71 -4.91 -9.54
N HIS A 520 -11.43 -5.25 -9.53
CA HIS A 520 -11.00 -6.60 -9.16
C HIS A 520 -10.39 -6.66 -7.76
N VAL A 521 -9.46 -5.76 -7.45
CA VAL A 521 -8.70 -5.83 -6.18
C VAL A 521 -9.55 -5.28 -5.03
N LEU A 522 -10.02 -4.03 -5.15
CA LEU A 522 -10.78 -3.37 -4.09
C LEU A 522 -12.09 -4.11 -3.80
N GLN A 523 -12.80 -4.55 -4.85
CA GLN A 523 -14.03 -5.33 -4.68
C GLN A 523 -13.77 -6.62 -3.89
N THR A 524 -12.71 -7.35 -4.22
CA THR A 524 -12.34 -8.58 -3.50
C THR A 524 -12.03 -8.31 -2.04
N VAL A 525 -11.28 -7.25 -1.72
CA VAL A 525 -11.01 -6.85 -0.33
C VAL A 525 -12.30 -6.51 0.41
N MET A 526 -13.20 -5.74 -0.20
CA MET A 526 -14.49 -5.38 0.41
C MET A 526 -15.33 -6.63 0.72
N MET A 527 -15.38 -7.60 -0.21
CA MET A 527 -16.10 -8.85 0.00
C MET A 527 -15.49 -9.68 1.15
N LEU A 528 -14.17 -9.86 1.17
CA LEU A 528 -13.47 -10.60 2.24
C LEU A 528 -13.66 -9.95 3.61
N MET A 529 -13.62 -8.61 3.67
CA MET A 529 -13.89 -7.86 4.90
C MET A 529 -15.34 -8.04 5.37
N LYS A 530 -16.31 -8.01 4.45
CA LYS A 530 -17.72 -8.26 4.75
C LYS A 530 -17.93 -9.66 5.31
N HIS A 531 -17.37 -10.69 4.67
CA HIS A 531 -17.45 -12.08 5.16
C HIS A 531 -16.84 -12.24 6.56
N LYS A 532 -15.69 -11.61 6.85
CA LYS A 532 -15.11 -11.64 8.21
C LYS A 532 -16.04 -11.01 9.24
N LYS A 533 -16.66 -9.87 8.90
CA LYS A 533 -17.60 -9.18 9.78
C LYS A 533 -18.81 -10.05 10.07
N GLU A 534 -19.40 -10.68 9.05
CA GLU A 534 -20.53 -11.61 9.19
C GLU A 534 -20.17 -12.82 10.06
N LYS A 535 -19.00 -13.46 9.82
CA LYS A 535 -18.52 -14.59 10.63
C LYS A 535 -18.40 -14.22 12.11
N ARG A 536 -17.79 -13.06 12.41
CA ARG A 536 -17.67 -12.55 13.79
C ARG A 536 -19.01 -12.26 14.45
N VAL A 537 -20.00 -11.77 13.70
CA VAL A 537 -21.35 -11.54 14.22
C VAL A 537 -22.05 -12.87 14.51
N ALA A 538 -21.95 -13.84 13.60
CA ALA A 538 -22.50 -15.18 13.79
C ALA A 538 -21.88 -15.88 15.02
N GLU A 539 -20.56 -15.81 15.19
CA GLU A 539 -19.87 -16.35 16.37
C GLU A 539 -20.36 -15.70 17.67
N ARG A 540 -20.57 -14.38 17.69
CA ARG A 540 -21.12 -13.67 18.86
C ARG A 540 -22.56 -14.08 19.16
N LEU A 541 -23.39 -14.20 18.13
CA LEU A 541 -24.78 -14.65 18.30
C LEU A 541 -24.82 -16.09 18.82
N ALA A 542 -23.99 -16.98 18.29
CA ALA A 542 -23.86 -18.35 18.78
C ALA A 542 -23.42 -18.41 20.25
N GLN A 543 -22.49 -17.54 20.66
CA GLN A 543 -22.08 -17.41 22.08
C GLN A 543 -23.21 -16.89 22.97
N MET A 544 -24.01 -15.92 22.51
CA MET A 544 -25.15 -15.40 23.26
C MET A 544 -26.26 -16.45 23.42
N VAL A 545 -26.54 -17.22 22.36
CA VAL A 545 -27.55 -18.29 22.39
C VAL A 545 -27.05 -19.47 23.23
N GLY A 546 -25.80 -19.89 23.05
CA GLY A 546 -25.19 -20.97 23.83
C GLY A 546 -25.06 -20.64 25.32
N GLY A 547 -24.73 -19.40 25.67
CA GLY A 547 -24.66 -18.94 27.07
C GLY A 547 -26.01 -18.79 27.78
N ASN A 548 -27.12 -18.77 27.03
CA ASN A 548 -28.48 -18.81 27.58
C ASN A 548 -29.03 -20.23 27.75
N ALA A 549 -28.47 -21.22 27.06
CA ALA A 549 -28.86 -22.62 27.24
C ALA A 549 -28.43 -23.17 28.61
N ASP A 550 -27.30 -22.70 29.15
CA ASP A 550 -26.81 -23.07 30.49
C ASP A 550 -27.56 -22.40 31.65
N LYS A 551 -28.56 -21.55 31.37
CA LYS A 551 -29.40 -20.89 32.39
C LYS A 551 -30.84 -21.36 32.43
N ILE A 552 -31.20 -22.37 31.64
CA ILE A 552 -32.48 -23.04 31.75
C ILE A 552 -32.21 -24.39 32.43
N GLU A 553 -32.00 -24.35 33.75
CA GLU A 553 -32.25 -25.54 34.56
C GLU A 553 -33.74 -25.90 34.40
N PRO A 554 -34.08 -27.16 34.11
CA PRO A 554 -35.47 -27.59 34.16
C PRO A 554 -35.93 -27.48 35.61
N SER A 555 -36.74 -26.47 35.92
CA SER A 555 -37.45 -26.42 37.18
C SER A 555 -38.31 -27.68 37.27
N SER A 556 -37.93 -28.54 38.21
CA SER A 556 -38.65 -29.72 38.64
C SER A 556 -40.10 -29.38 38.98
N SER A 557 -41.03 -29.72 38.09
CA SER A 557 -42.43 -29.89 38.43
C SER A 557 -43.11 -30.77 37.38
N GLU A 558 -42.89 -32.07 37.45
CA GLU A 558 -43.82 -33.07 36.90
C GLU A 558 -43.49 -34.45 37.49
N GLU A 559 -43.91 -34.66 38.73
CA GLU A 559 -44.07 -36.00 39.28
C GLU A 559 -45.32 -35.99 40.19
N SER A 560 -46.48 -36.35 39.61
CA SER A 560 -47.52 -37.19 40.21
C SER A 560 -48.84 -37.13 39.43
N ALA A 561 -49.51 -38.29 39.42
CA ALA A 561 -50.80 -38.65 38.79
C ALA A 561 -50.67 -39.27 37.38
N ASP A 562 -51.08 -40.50 37.11
CA ASP A 562 -51.71 -41.51 37.95
C ASP A 562 -51.64 -42.85 37.21
N ALA A 563 -51.18 -43.89 37.90
CA ALA A 563 -51.24 -45.27 37.46
C ALA A 563 -51.83 -46.10 38.60
N SER A 564 -53.16 -46.16 38.66
CA SER A 564 -53.86 -47.14 39.50
C SER A 564 -55.21 -47.55 38.89
N LEU A 565 -55.14 -48.54 38.00
CA LEU A 565 -56.20 -49.53 37.82
C LEU A 565 -55.93 -50.67 38.80
N ALA A 566 -56.59 -50.68 39.95
CA ALA A 566 -57.02 -51.88 40.69
C ALA A 566 -57.75 -51.47 41.99
N TRP A 567 -59.06 -51.70 41.98
CA TRP A 567 -60.06 -51.66 43.07
C TRP A 567 -60.56 -50.29 43.52
#